data_AF-A0A087U7V1-F1
#
_entry.id   AF-A0A087U7V1-F1
#
_cell.length_a   1.000
_cell.length_b   1.000
_cell.length_c   1.000
_cell.angle_alpha   90.00
_cell.angle_beta   90.00
_cell.angle_gamma   90.00
#
_symmetry.space_group_name_H-M   'P 1'
#
loop_
_entity.id
_entity.type
_entity.pdbx_description
1 polymer ?
#
loop_
_entity_poly.entity_id
_entity_poly.type
_entity_poly.pdbx_seq_one_letter_code
_entity_poly.pdbx_strand_id
1 'polypeptide(L)'
;MEEWITALKNVSNKDFYEGADHHEFLSGQHNWYVTSHARPTYCNVCREALSGVTSHGLSCEVCKFKAHKRCAVKAPNNCKWTTLSSVGKDIIEDEDSNIAMPHQWLEGNLPVSAKCSICDKTCGSVLRLQDWKCLWCRAMVHSSCKAQYPEKCPLGVCRASIVPPTSLHSIGNDESWEATCPLGCSPLLVFVNSKSGDNQGVKFLRRFKQLLNPAQVFDLMNGGPSLGLRMFRTFNPFRILVCGGDGSVSWVLTEIDKLSMHNQCQVGVLPLGTGNDLARVLGWGSSCDDDAQLPQLLEKYEKATVKSL
;
A
#
# COMPACT_ATOMS: atom_id res chain seq x y z
N MET A 1 -10.53 11.21 -33.49
CA MET A 1 -10.76 12.33 -32.54
C MET A 1 -11.75 11.94 -31.43
N GLU A 2 -12.20 10.68 -31.33
CA GLU A 2 -13.22 10.25 -30.35
C GLU A 2 -12.64 9.44 -29.18
N GLU A 3 -11.52 8.74 -29.36
CA GLU A 3 -10.89 7.92 -28.30
C GLU A 3 -10.39 8.75 -27.09
N TRP A 4 -9.89 9.97 -27.31
CA TRP A 4 -9.44 10.84 -26.21
C TRP A 4 -10.60 11.41 -25.41
N ILE A 5 -11.77 11.57 -26.02
CA ILE A 5 -13.00 12.00 -25.34
C ILE A 5 -13.54 10.84 -24.51
N THR A 6 -13.50 9.60 -25.02
CA THR A 6 -13.87 8.40 -24.24
C THR A 6 -12.89 8.14 -23.10
N ALA A 7 -11.58 8.36 -23.30
CA ALA A 7 -10.58 8.24 -22.24
C ALA A 7 -10.71 9.33 -21.16
N LEU A 8 -10.99 10.58 -21.55
CA LEU A 8 -11.32 11.65 -20.60
C LEU A 8 -12.65 11.41 -19.89
N LYS A 9 -13.66 10.86 -20.59
CA LYS A 9 -14.92 10.45 -19.96
C LYS A 9 -14.71 9.29 -19.01
N ASN A 10 -13.87 8.31 -19.29
CA ASN A 10 -13.56 7.23 -18.33
C ASN A 10 -12.81 7.74 -17.08
N VAL A 11 -12.02 8.80 -17.21
CA VAL A 11 -11.34 9.47 -16.08
C VAL A 11 -12.23 10.51 -15.39
N SER A 12 -13.25 11.04 -16.07
CA SER A 12 -14.15 12.07 -15.55
C SER A 12 -15.52 11.53 -15.08
N ASN A 13 -15.92 10.35 -15.52
CA ASN A 13 -17.11 9.58 -15.10
C ASN A 13 -16.80 8.49 -14.09
N LYS A 14 -15.52 8.19 -13.79
CA LYS A 14 -15.21 7.65 -12.47
C LYS A 14 -15.43 8.81 -11.52
N ASP A 15 -16.65 8.92 -11.00
CA ASP A 15 -16.89 9.65 -9.78
C ASP A 15 -15.74 9.32 -8.85
N PHE A 16 -14.97 10.32 -8.46
CA PHE A 16 -13.67 10.18 -7.77
C PHE A 16 -13.81 9.57 -6.35
N TYR A 17 -14.94 8.90 -6.09
CA TYR A 17 -15.36 8.24 -4.87
C TYR A 17 -16.39 7.10 -5.10
N GLU A 18 -16.46 6.49 -6.28
CA GLU A 18 -17.16 5.20 -6.42
C GLU A 18 -16.19 4.04 -6.17
N GLY A 19 -16.55 3.18 -5.21
CA GLY A 19 -15.71 2.14 -4.64
C GLY A 19 -15.05 1.29 -5.71
N ALA A 20 -13.72 1.37 -5.79
CA ALA A 20 -12.93 0.46 -6.61
C ALA A 20 -13.15 -0.97 -6.11
N ASP A 21 -13.63 -1.83 -7.00
CA ASP A 21 -13.78 -3.26 -6.75
C ASP A 21 -12.40 -3.86 -6.40
N HIS A 22 -12.35 -4.84 -5.49
CA HIS A 22 -11.07 -5.36 -4.98
C HIS A 22 -10.19 -5.95 -6.10
N HIS A 23 -10.83 -6.41 -7.18
CA HIS A 23 -10.20 -6.87 -8.42
C HIS A 23 -9.43 -5.76 -9.18
N GLU A 24 -9.77 -4.48 -9.03
CA GLU A 24 -9.04 -3.39 -9.71
C GLU A 24 -7.60 -3.26 -9.18
N PHE A 25 -7.33 -3.59 -7.91
CA PHE A 25 -5.97 -3.53 -7.35
C PHE A 25 -5.03 -4.60 -7.91
N LEU A 26 -5.56 -5.66 -8.53
CA LEU A 26 -4.78 -6.75 -9.13
C LEU A 26 -4.41 -6.45 -10.60
N SER A 27 -5.01 -5.43 -11.19
CA SER A 27 -4.88 -5.13 -12.63
C SER A 27 -3.62 -4.34 -13.02
N GLY A 28 -2.81 -3.91 -12.06
CA GLY A 28 -1.67 -3.01 -12.30
C GLY A 28 -2.07 -1.57 -12.66
N GLN A 29 -3.36 -1.23 -12.61
CA GLN A 29 -3.84 0.14 -12.87
C GLN A 29 -3.56 1.08 -11.70
N HIS A 30 -3.39 2.36 -12.03
CA HIS A 30 -3.20 3.42 -11.03
C HIS A 30 -4.55 3.91 -10.49
N ASN A 31 -4.72 3.91 -9.17
CA ASN A 31 -5.88 4.54 -8.54
C ASN A 31 -5.59 6.02 -8.26
N TRP A 32 -6.24 6.93 -8.99
CA TRP A 32 -5.91 8.35 -8.98
C TRP A 32 -6.71 9.13 -7.95
N TYR A 33 -6.05 10.06 -7.26
CA TYR A 33 -6.72 11.10 -6.50
C TYR A 33 -6.14 12.48 -6.85
N VAL A 34 -7.00 13.49 -6.76
CA VAL A 34 -6.61 14.89 -6.98
C VAL A 34 -5.77 15.36 -5.80
N THR A 35 -4.64 16.01 -6.08
CA THR A 35 -3.74 16.49 -5.03
C THR A 35 -3.05 17.78 -5.45
N SER A 36 -2.87 18.67 -4.47
CA SER A 36 -1.95 19.80 -4.57
C SER A 36 -0.57 19.38 -4.08
N HIS A 37 0.46 20.03 -4.61
CA HIS A 37 1.84 19.76 -4.23
C HIS A 37 2.45 21.02 -3.63
N ALA A 38 2.85 20.96 -2.37
CA ALA A 38 3.54 22.06 -1.69
C ALA A 38 4.98 22.28 -2.20
N ARG A 39 5.45 21.45 -3.13
CA ARG A 39 6.83 21.43 -3.63
C ARG A 39 6.84 21.20 -5.15
N PRO A 40 7.87 21.67 -5.88
CA PRO A 40 8.07 21.34 -7.28
C PRO A 40 7.94 19.84 -7.50
N THR A 41 7.00 19.47 -8.36
CA THR A 41 6.62 18.08 -8.62
C THR A 41 6.38 17.94 -10.11
N TYR A 42 6.81 16.83 -10.69
CA TYR A 42 6.82 16.62 -12.13
C TYR A 42 5.95 15.42 -12.53
N CYS A 43 5.34 15.52 -13.70
CA CYS A 43 4.54 14.46 -14.30
C CYS A 43 5.44 13.30 -14.73
N ASN A 44 5.18 12.10 -14.23
CA ASN A 44 5.87 10.87 -14.60
C ASN A 44 5.59 10.39 -16.04
N VAL A 45 4.74 11.10 -16.80
CA VAL A 45 4.46 10.82 -18.22
C VAL A 45 5.16 11.83 -19.14
N CYS A 46 4.79 13.11 -19.08
CA CYS A 46 5.39 14.13 -19.96
C CYS A 46 6.66 14.79 -19.39
N ARG A 47 7.05 14.47 -18.15
CA ARG A 47 8.21 15.03 -17.44
C ARG A 47 8.15 16.53 -17.13
N GLU A 48 7.07 17.21 -17.50
CA GLU A 48 6.84 18.63 -17.18
C GLU A 48 6.35 18.83 -15.74
N ALA A 49 6.50 20.06 -15.23
CA ALA A 49 6.03 20.41 -13.90
C ALA A 49 4.50 20.32 -13.78
N LEU A 50 4.02 19.84 -12.64
CA LEU A 50 2.60 19.83 -12.26
C LEU A 50 2.15 21.18 -11.66
N SER A 51 3.03 22.19 -11.62
CA SER A 51 2.78 23.49 -11.00
C SER A 51 1.85 24.38 -11.84
N GLY A 52 0.79 24.86 -11.20
CA GLY A 52 -0.08 25.93 -11.68
C GLY A 52 -1.11 26.23 -10.60
N VAL A 53 -1.37 27.52 -10.32
CA VAL A 53 -2.25 28.00 -9.22
C VAL A 53 -3.68 27.41 -9.31
N THR A 54 -4.09 26.94 -10.49
CA THR A 54 -5.40 26.35 -10.76
C THR A 54 -5.35 24.88 -11.21
N SER A 55 -4.15 24.29 -11.38
CA SER A 55 -3.99 22.96 -11.97
C SER A 55 -3.60 21.92 -10.92
N HIS A 56 -4.60 21.27 -10.32
CA HIS A 56 -4.34 20.09 -9.48
C HIS A 56 -3.81 18.93 -10.34
N GLY A 57 -2.70 18.34 -9.89
CA GLY A 57 -2.19 17.09 -10.44
C GLY A 57 -2.97 15.89 -9.89
N LEU A 58 -2.78 14.74 -10.52
CA LEU A 58 -3.23 13.45 -10.03
C LEU A 58 -2.05 12.72 -9.40
N SER A 59 -2.30 12.01 -8.31
CA SER A 59 -1.33 11.07 -7.73
C SER A 59 -1.98 9.72 -7.53
N CYS A 60 -1.23 8.66 -7.81
CA CYS A 60 -1.66 7.31 -7.51
C CYS A 60 -1.62 7.07 -5.99
N GLU A 61 -2.70 6.51 -5.44
CA GLU A 61 -2.85 6.19 -4.02
C GLU A 61 -1.80 5.19 -3.51
N VAL A 62 -1.37 4.29 -4.39
CA VAL A 62 -0.54 3.13 -4.06
C VAL A 62 0.94 3.38 -4.32
N CYS A 63 1.32 3.72 -5.56
CA CYS A 63 2.72 3.83 -5.94
C CYS A 63 3.26 5.26 -5.88
N LYS A 64 2.39 6.27 -5.69
CA LYS A 64 2.73 7.71 -5.78
C LYS A 64 3.21 8.18 -7.15
N PHE A 65 2.94 7.44 -8.22
CA PHE A 65 3.07 7.95 -9.59
C PHE A 65 2.25 9.24 -9.72
N LYS A 66 2.79 10.26 -10.40
CA LYS A 66 2.15 11.57 -10.50
C LYS A 66 1.95 11.96 -11.96
N ALA A 67 0.79 12.49 -12.29
CA ALA A 67 0.48 12.87 -13.66
C ALA A 67 -0.42 14.11 -13.72
N HIS A 68 -0.34 14.87 -14.82
CA HIS A 68 -1.43 15.80 -15.15
C HIS A 68 -2.71 15.01 -15.42
N LYS A 69 -3.88 15.64 -15.25
CA LYS A 69 -5.17 15.03 -15.62
C LYS A 69 -5.17 14.48 -17.05
N ARG A 70 -4.66 15.27 -18.01
CA ARG A 70 -4.52 14.87 -19.43
C ARG A 70 -3.51 13.74 -19.68
N CYS A 71 -2.59 13.51 -18.76
CA CYS A 71 -1.51 12.53 -18.90
C CYS A 71 -1.85 11.19 -18.24
N ALA A 72 -2.77 11.17 -17.26
CA ALA A 72 -3.14 9.94 -16.54
C ALA A 72 -3.67 8.84 -17.46
N VAL A 73 -4.42 9.19 -18.51
CA VAL A 73 -4.91 8.24 -19.53
C VAL A 73 -3.79 7.58 -20.34
N LYS A 74 -2.59 8.17 -20.37
CA LYS A 74 -1.40 7.64 -21.05
C LYS A 74 -0.42 6.99 -20.07
N ALA A 75 -0.76 6.93 -18.78
CA ALA A 75 0.12 6.31 -17.80
C ALA A 75 0.18 4.79 -18.05
N PRO A 76 1.37 4.18 -18.00
CA PRO A 76 1.50 2.74 -18.13
C PRO A 76 0.80 2.01 -16.97
N ASN A 77 0.19 0.85 -17.25
CA ASN A 77 -0.43 -0.01 -16.24
C ASN A 77 0.63 -0.82 -15.46
N ASN A 78 1.52 -0.10 -14.78
CA ASN A 78 2.65 -0.66 -14.04
C ASN A 78 2.64 -0.19 -12.57
N CYS A 79 1.46 -0.05 -11.99
CA CYS A 79 1.32 0.21 -10.56
C CYS A 79 1.98 -0.89 -9.72
N LYS A 80 2.05 -0.67 -8.41
CA LYS A 80 2.72 -1.57 -7.46
C LYS A 80 2.18 -3.00 -7.64
N TRP A 81 3.10 -3.97 -7.78
CA TRP A 81 2.74 -5.37 -7.90
C TRP A 81 1.93 -5.86 -6.69
N THR A 82 1.11 -6.88 -6.88
CA THR A 82 0.23 -7.42 -5.84
C THR A 82 0.29 -8.94 -5.78
N THR A 83 0.42 -9.61 -6.93
CA THR A 83 0.45 -11.06 -7.09
C THR A 83 1.66 -11.51 -7.92
N LEU A 84 1.94 -12.81 -7.93
CA LEU A 84 2.98 -13.44 -8.74
C LEU A 84 2.78 -13.12 -10.22
N SER A 85 1.53 -13.17 -10.69
CA SER A 85 1.15 -12.81 -12.07
C SER A 85 1.48 -11.36 -12.42
N SER A 86 1.36 -10.43 -11.46
CA SER A 86 1.69 -9.02 -11.68
C SER A 86 3.20 -8.75 -11.76
N VAL A 87 4.03 -9.58 -11.12
CA VAL A 87 5.50 -9.55 -11.28
C VAL A 87 5.87 -10.14 -12.65
N GLY A 88 5.23 -11.25 -13.03
CA GLY A 88 5.33 -11.82 -14.37
C GLY A 88 6.76 -12.18 -14.76
N LYS A 89 7.27 -11.56 -15.83
CA LYS A 89 8.58 -11.89 -16.41
C LYS A 89 9.77 -11.37 -15.60
N ASP A 90 9.51 -10.50 -14.61
CA ASP A 90 10.56 -9.91 -13.79
C ASP A 90 10.96 -10.84 -12.62
N ILE A 91 10.35 -12.01 -12.48
CA ILE A 91 10.67 -12.97 -11.41
C ILE A 91 12.15 -13.41 -11.52
N ILE A 92 12.81 -13.47 -10.36
CA ILE A 92 14.17 -14.00 -10.21
C ILE A 92 14.06 -15.37 -9.56
N GLU A 93 14.51 -16.40 -10.26
CA GLU A 93 14.65 -17.75 -9.71
C GLU A 93 16.13 -17.99 -9.36
N ASP A 94 16.41 -18.56 -8.19
CA ASP A 94 17.75 -19.03 -7.86
C ASP A 94 17.95 -20.53 -8.13
N GLU A 95 19.19 -20.98 -8.00
CA GLU A 95 19.62 -22.35 -8.26
C GLU A 95 18.86 -23.37 -7.39
N ASP A 96 18.37 -22.94 -6.22
CA ASP A 96 17.59 -23.75 -5.28
C ASP A 96 16.08 -23.69 -5.55
N SER A 97 15.66 -23.16 -6.71
CA SER A 97 14.25 -22.96 -7.08
C SER A 97 13.47 -22.01 -6.13
N ASN A 98 14.16 -21.16 -5.36
CA ASN A 98 13.48 -20.12 -4.61
C ASN A 98 13.16 -18.94 -5.53
N ILE A 99 11.95 -18.42 -5.37
CA ILE A 99 11.43 -17.30 -6.14
C ILE A 99 11.64 -16.01 -5.36
N ALA A 100 12.29 -15.04 -6.01
CA ALA A 100 12.44 -13.67 -5.54
C ALA A 100 11.90 -12.68 -6.57
N MET A 101 11.70 -11.44 -6.14
CA MET A 101 11.34 -10.34 -7.04
C MET A 101 12.41 -9.24 -7.01
N PRO A 102 12.60 -8.54 -8.14
CA PRO A 102 13.49 -7.40 -8.20
C PRO A 102 12.86 -6.19 -7.53
N HIS A 103 13.64 -5.12 -7.45
CA HIS A 103 13.11 -3.82 -7.08
C HIS A 103 12.20 -3.25 -8.16
N GLN A 104 10.95 -2.97 -7.80
CA GLN A 104 10.06 -2.14 -8.62
C GLN A 104 10.38 -0.65 -8.40
N TRP A 105 11.00 -0.01 -9.38
CA TRP A 105 11.51 1.37 -9.28
C TRP A 105 10.53 2.41 -9.84
N LEU A 106 10.33 3.51 -9.11
CA LEU A 106 9.66 4.72 -9.58
C LEU A 106 10.66 5.85 -9.71
N GLU A 107 10.64 6.54 -10.86
CA GLU A 107 11.54 7.68 -11.16
C GLU A 107 11.05 8.97 -10.51
N GLY A 108 11.99 9.69 -9.87
CA GLY A 108 11.81 11.09 -9.45
C GLY A 108 10.80 11.33 -8.34
N ASN A 109 10.46 12.61 -8.17
CA ASN A 109 9.58 13.10 -7.10
C ASN A 109 10.02 12.61 -5.70
N LEU A 110 11.33 12.49 -5.49
CA LEU A 110 11.91 12.00 -4.24
C LEU A 110 11.68 13.01 -3.09
N PRO A 111 11.59 12.55 -1.83
CA PRO A 111 11.55 13.42 -0.67
C PRO A 111 12.74 14.39 -0.63
N VAL A 112 12.54 15.56 -0.01
CA VAL A 112 13.66 16.46 0.31
C VAL A 112 14.63 15.72 1.22
N SER A 113 15.92 15.99 1.03
CA SER A 113 17.02 15.30 1.72
C SER A 113 17.00 13.77 1.56
N ALA A 114 16.41 13.26 0.49
CA ALA A 114 16.56 11.85 0.13
C ALA A 114 18.05 11.55 -0.08
N LYS A 115 18.51 10.45 0.52
CA LYS A 115 19.89 9.97 0.41
C LYS A 115 19.95 8.69 -0.40
N CYS A 116 20.99 8.58 -1.22
CA CYS A 116 21.26 7.38 -1.99
C CYS A 116 21.73 6.24 -1.08
N SER A 117 21.09 5.09 -1.16
CA SER A 117 21.42 3.89 -0.38
C SER A 117 22.75 3.22 -0.76
N ILE A 118 23.46 3.70 -1.79
CA ILE A 118 24.80 3.22 -2.18
C ILE A 118 25.90 4.17 -1.70
N CYS A 119 25.78 5.47 -1.99
CA CYS A 119 26.85 6.43 -1.73
C CYS A 119 26.58 7.42 -0.58
N ASP A 120 25.42 7.33 0.07
CA ASP A 120 24.90 8.22 1.13
C ASP A 120 24.76 9.72 0.76
N LYS A 121 25.06 10.10 -0.49
CA LYS A 121 24.88 11.48 -0.99
C LYS A 121 23.41 11.75 -1.31
N THR A 122 23.02 13.03 -1.24
CA THR A 122 21.68 13.49 -1.60
C THR A 122 21.32 13.11 -3.04
N CYS A 123 20.13 12.53 -3.24
CA CYS A 123 19.57 12.16 -4.54
C CYS A 123 18.19 12.78 -4.76
N GLY A 124 17.78 12.88 -6.02
CA GLY A 124 16.58 13.58 -6.46
C GLY A 124 16.90 14.96 -7.05
N SER A 125 15.88 15.61 -7.59
CA SER A 125 15.99 16.94 -8.17
C SER A 125 14.73 17.76 -7.92
N VAL A 126 14.92 19.06 -7.70
CA VAL A 126 13.81 20.05 -7.63
C VAL A 126 13.48 20.65 -9.00
N LEU A 127 14.25 20.33 -10.04
CA LEU A 127 14.12 20.89 -11.38
C LEU A 127 13.54 19.90 -12.40
N ARG A 128 13.54 18.60 -12.10
CA ARG A 128 13.07 17.54 -13.00
C ARG A 128 12.87 16.22 -12.26
N LEU A 129 12.29 15.23 -12.94
CA LEU A 129 12.37 13.83 -12.50
C LEU A 129 13.81 13.34 -12.62
N GLN A 130 14.33 12.78 -11.53
CA GLN A 130 15.67 12.23 -11.48
C GLN A 130 15.74 11.24 -10.33
N ASP A 131 16.59 10.23 -10.49
CA ASP A 131 16.88 9.21 -9.50
C ASP A 131 15.65 8.33 -9.20
N TRP A 132 15.85 7.28 -8.40
CA TRP A 132 14.89 6.18 -8.32
C TRP A 132 14.54 5.87 -6.88
N LYS A 133 13.28 5.47 -6.67
CA LYS A 133 12.81 4.94 -5.38
C LYS A 133 12.12 3.61 -5.59
N CYS A 134 12.48 2.62 -4.78
CA CYS A 134 11.79 1.34 -4.80
C CYS A 134 10.42 1.45 -4.11
N LEU A 135 9.37 0.91 -4.74
CA LEU A 135 8.00 0.91 -4.20
C LEU A 135 7.80 -0.02 -2.99
N TRP A 136 8.72 -0.96 -2.79
CA TRP A 136 8.66 -1.98 -1.74
C TRP A 136 9.57 -1.64 -0.57
N CYS A 137 10.88 -1.78 -0.75
CA CYS A 137 11.86 -1.56 0.32
C CYS A 137 12.17 -0.09 0.60
N ARG A 138 11.66 0.84 -0.22
CA ARG A 138 11.88 2.30 -0.12
C ARG A 138 13.32 2.78 -0.30
N ALA A 139 14.23 1.90 -0.71
CA ALA A 139 15.57 2.31 -1.11
C ALA A 139 15.50 3.41 -2.18
N MET A 140 16.39 4.39 -2.06
CA MET A 140 16.50 5.49 -3.01
C MET A 140 17.90 5.47 -3.59
N VAL A 141 18.05 5.56 -4.90
CA VAL A 141 19.35 5.43 -5.57
C VAL A 141 19.48 6.43 -6.69
N HIS A 142 20.68 6.97 -6.87
CA HIS A 142 20.97 7.74 -8.07
C HIS A 142 20.80 6.88 -9.33
N SER A 143 20.48 7.50 -10.45
CA SER A 143 20.47 6.80 -11.75
C SER A 143 21.78 6.08 -12.05
N SER A 144 22.92 6.67 -11.69
CA SER A 144 24.26 6.06 -11.85
C SER A 144 24.56 4.95 -10.84
N CYS A 145 23.95 5.00 -9.66
CA CYS A 145 24.17 3.99 -8.60
C CYS A 145 23.22 2.79 -8.72
N LYS A 146 22.14 2.91 -9.51
CA LYS A 146 21.09 1.88 -9.61
C LYS A 146 21.64 0.50 -9.99
N ALA A 147 22.57 0.44 -10.93
CA ALA A 147 23.17 -0.82 -11.39
C ALA A 147 24.07 -1.51 -10.34
N GLN A 148 24.51 -0.77 -9.31
CA GLN A 148 25.32 -1.31 -8.20
C GLN A 148 24.45 -1.79 -7.03
N TYR A 149 23.15 -1.49 -7.04
CA TYR A 149 22.23 -1.90 -5.99
C TYR A 149 21.85 -3.38 -6.17
N PRO A 150 21.74 -4.16 -5.08
CA PRO A 150 21.32 -5.56 -5.17
C PRO A 150 20.05 -5.73 -5.99
N GLU A 151 20.01 -6.78 -6.83
CA GLU A 151 18.89 -7.00 -7.73
C GLU A 151 17.64 -7.47 -6.97
N LYS A 152 17.81 -8.42 -6.02
CA LYS A 152 16.74 -8.98 -5.18
C LYS A 152 16.26 -7.95 -4.16
N CYS A 153 14.96 -7.66 -4.17
CA CYS A 153 14.36 -6.70 -3.23
C CYS A 153 14.16 -7.30 -1.83
N PRO A 154 14.69 -6.68 -0.76
CA PRO A 154 14.54 -7.21 0.60
C PRO A 154 13.20 -6.81 1.28
N LEU A 155 12.28 -6.17 0.55
CA LEU A 155 10.99 -5.62 1.04
C LEU A 155 11.09 -4.54 2.15
N GLY A 156 12.28 -4.32 2.71
CA GLY A 156 12.57 -3.25 3.66
C GLY A 156 12.10 -3.56 5.09
N VAL A 157 11.89 -2.51 5.88
CA VAL A 157 11.63 -2.62 7.33
C VAL A 157 10.37 -3.40 7.69
N CYS A 158 9.34 -3.37 6.84
CA CYS A 158 8.08 -4.08 7.08
C CYS A 158 8.05 -5.51 6.53
N ARG A 159 9.21 -6.10 6.17
CA ARG A 159 9.30 -7.40 5.46
C ARG A 159 8.51 -8.53 6.12
N ALA A 160 8.46 -8.60 7.45
CA ALA A 160 7.73 -9.66 8.14
C ALA A 160 6.21 -9.50 8.03
N SER A 161 5.74 -8.25 7.97
CA SER A 161 4.32 -7.90 7.84
C SER A 161 3.80 -7.94 6.38
N ILE A 162 4.70 -7.75 5.42
CA ILE A 162 4.38 -7.77 3.99
C ILE A 162 4.18 -9.22 3.53
N VAL A 163 3.06 -9.48 2.87
CA VAL A 163 2.90 -10.66 2.01
C VAL A 163 3.48 -10.29 0.64
N PRO A 164 4.63 -10.87 0.24
CA PRO A 164 5.26 -10.55 -1.03
C PRO A 164 4.33 -10.87 -2.21
N PRO A 165 4.36 -10.13 -3.32
CA PRO A 165 3.65 -10.51 -4.54
C PRO A 165 3.96 -11.93 -4.99
N THR A 166 5.22 -12.36 -4.86
CA THR A 166 5.66 -13.71 -5.21
C THR A 166 5.02 -14.81 -4.37
N SER A 167 4.41 -14.45 -3.24
CA SER A 167 3.70 -15.39 -2.37
C SER A 167 2.21 -15.51 -2.69
N LEU A 168 1.65 -14.65 -3.56
CA LEU A 168 0.22 -14.65 -3.91
C LEU A 168 0.01 -15.11 -5.36
N HIS A 169 -0.49 -16.32 -5.56
CA HIS A 169 -0.64 -16.92 -6.89
C HIS A 169 -1.96 -16.53 -7.55
N SER A 170 -3.07 -16.90 -6.90
CA SER A 170 -4.43 -16.70 -7.40
C SER A 170 -5.44 -16.62 -6.25
N ILE A 171 -6.68 -16.26 -6.55
CA ILE A 171 -7.79 -16.37 -5.60
C ILE A 171 -8.45 -17.73 -5.87
N GLY A 172 -8.44 -18.61 -4.87
CA GLY A 172 -9.05 -19.92 -4.94
C GLY A 172 -10.57 -19.84 -5.05
N ASN A 173 -11.20 -20.98 -5.39
CA ASN A 173 -12.66 -21.07 -5.56
C ASN A 173 -13.47 -20.74 -4.30
N ASP A 174 -12.84 -20.76 -3.12
CA ASP A 174 -13.44 -20.41 -1.84
C ASP A 174 -13.25 -18.93 -1.45
N GLU A 175 -12.70 -18.12 -2.36
CA GLU A 175 -12.28 -16.72 -2.16
C GLU A 175 -11.11 -16.56 -1.17
N SER A 176 -10.31 -17.61 -0.95
CA SER A 176 -9.07 -17.54 -0.20
C SER A 176 -7.87 -17.28 -1.12
N TRP A 177 -6.79 -16.68 -0.59
CA TRP A 177 -5.54 -16.57 -1.34
C TRP A 177 -4.87 -17.95 -1.44
N GLU A 178 -4.59 -18.38 -2.67
CA GLU A 178 -3.61 -19.44 -2.92
C GLU A 178 -2.22 -18.85 -2.71
N ALA A 179 -1.65 -19.10 -1.54
CA ALA A 179 -0.44 -18.45 -1.10
C ALA A 179 0.62 -19.43 -0.59
N THR A 180 1.88 -19.11 -0.86
CA THR A 180 3.04 -19.77 -0.26
C THR A 180 3.70 -18.79 0.70
N CYS A 181 3.45 -18.97 2.00
CA CYS A 181 4.02 -18.09 3.01
C CYS A 181 5.52 -18.43 3.20
N PRO A 182 6.45 -17.48 3.01
CA PRO A 182 7.87 -17.73 3.28
C PRO A 182 8.10 -18.02 4.76
N LEU A 183 9.10 -18.85 5.07
CA LEU A 183 9.50 -19.14 6.45
C LEU A 183 9.87 -17.84 7.19
N GLY A 184 9.24 -17.62 8.36
CA GLY A 184 9.51 -16.45 9.20
C GLY A 184 8.73 -15.17 8.86
N CYS A 185 7.75 -15.24 7.95
CA CYS A 185 6.78 -14.16 7.75
C CYS A 185 5.69 -14.17 8.83
N SER A 186 5.22 -12.99 9.23
CA SER A 186 4.06 -12.79 10.10
C SER A 186 3.06 -11.87 9.39
N PRO A 187 2.26 -12.41 8.45
CA PRO A 187 1.40 -11.63 7.57
C PRO A 187 0.49 -10.69 8.36
N LEU A 188 0.40 -9.44 7.89
CA LEU A 188 -0.48 -8.43 8.48
C LEU A 188 -1.64 -8.12 7.54
N LEU A 189 -2.86 -8.40 7.98
CA LEU A 189 -4.10 -7.93 7.37
C LEU A 189 -4.48 -6.60 8.00
N VAL A 190 -4.76 -5.57 7.20
CA VAL A 190 -5.11 -4.24 7.69
C VAL A 190 -6.51 -3.86 7.23
N PHE A 191 -7.36 -3.54 8.21
CA PHE A 191 -8.67 -2.96 7.98
C PHE A 191 -8.64 -1.48 8.37
N VAL A 192 -9.08 -0.60 7.49
CA VAL A 192 -9.17 0.84 7.76
C VAL A 192 -10.59 1.30 7.59
N ASN A 193 -11.13 2.00 8.57
CA ASN A 193 -12.38 2.75 8.38
C ASN A 193 -12.05 4.10 7.73
N SER A 194 -12.35 4.24 6.43
CA SER A 194 -12.04 5.47 5.69
C SER A 194 -12.75 6.72 6.20
N LYS A 195 -13.90 6.57 6.88
CA LYS A 195 -14.69 7.67 7.45
C LYS A 195 -14.24 8.08 8.87
N SER A 196 -13.39 7.29 9.52
CA SER A 196 -12.92 7.60 10.88
C SER A 196 -12.00 8.82 10.93
N GLY A 197 -12.09 9.55 12.05
CA GLY A 197 -11.22 10.69 12.36
C GLY A 197 -11.34 11.84 11.36
N ASP A 198 -12.55 12.29 11.04
CA ASP A 198 -12.77 13.38 10.06
C ASP A 198 -12.15 13.08 8.68
N ASN A 199 -12.43 11.88 8.16
CA ASN A 199 -11.90 11.36 6.89
C ASN A 199 -10.37 11.21 6.82
N GLN A 200 -9.66 11.26 7.95
CA GLN A 200 -8.23 10.94 8.03
C GLN A 200 -7.96 9.47 7.67
N GLY A 201 -8.93 8.56 7.87
CA GLY A 201 -8.85 7.15 7.50
C GLY A 201 -8.43 6.92 6.03
N VAL A 202 -8.83 7.80 5.11
CA VAL A 202 -8.41 7.75 3.70
C VAL A 202 -6.90 7.92 3.54
N LYS A 203 -6.27 8.81 4.33
CA LYS A 203 -4.82 9.01 4.31
C LYS A 203 -4.09 7.77 4.83
N PHE A 204 -4.58 7.19 5.92
CA PHE A 204 -4.05 5.93 6.47
C PHE A 204 -4.19 4.78 5.47
N LEU A 205 -5.36 4.62 4.84
CA LEU A 205 -5.59 3.59 3.82
C LEU A 205 -4.56 3.69 2.68
N ARG A 206 -4.36 4.90 2.13
CA ARG A 206 -3.33 5.15 1.10
C ARG A 206 -1.93 4.82 1.61
N ARG A 207 -1.62 5.22 2.83
CA ARG A 207 -0.30 5.03 3.43
C ARG A 207 0.00 3.55 3.70
N PHE A 208 -0.97 2.78 4.17
CA PHE A 208 -0.86 1.32 4.29
C PHE A 208 -0.67 0.65 2.93
N LYS A 209 -1.42 1.02 1.88
CA LYS A 209 -1.21 0.48 0.51
C LYS A 209 0.18 0.79 -0.06
N GLN A 210 0.80 1.91 0.35
CA GLN A 210 2.18 2.22 0.02
C GLN A 210 3.18 1.38 0.83
N LEU A 211 2.89 1.10 2.11
CA LEU A 211 3.74 0.34 3.05
C LEU A 211 3.73 -1.15 2.79
N LEU A 212 2.54 -1.73 2.70
CA LEU A 212 2.29 -3.16 2.56
C LEU A 212 1.93 -3.51 1.12
N ASN A 213 1.70 -4.79 0.86
CA ASN A 213 1.06 -5.19 -0.39
C ASN A 213 -0.40 -4.69 -0.37
N PRO A 214 -0.89 -3.97 -1.41
CA PRO A 214 -2.28 -3.52 -1.49
C PRO A 214 -3.32 -4.62 -1.27
N ALA A 215 -3.00 -5.87 -1.62
CA ALA A 215 -3.84 -7.06 -1.38
C ALA A 215 -4.08 -7.38 0.11
N GLN A 216 -3.39 -6.68 1.02
CA GLN A 216 -3.53 -6.85 2.48
C GLN A 216 -4.31 -5.71 3.14
N VAL A 217 -4.76 -4.71 2.38
CA VAL A 217 -5.30 -3.46 2.94
C VAL A 217 -6.72 -3.21 2.43
N PHE A 218 -7.68 -3.29 3.35
CA PHE A 218 -9.11 -3.25 3.07
C PHE A 218 -9.77 -2.02 3.71
N ASP A 219 -10.71 -1.42 3.00
CA ASP A 219 -11.55 -0.36 3.54
C ASP A 219 -12.84 -0.97 4.12
N LEU A 220 -13.06 -0.81 5.42
CA LEU A 220 -14.26 -1.31 6.08
C LEU A 220 -15.54 -0.68 5.54
N MET A 221 -15.46 0.56 5.07
CA MET A 221 -16.63 1.25 4.51
C MET A 221 -16.93 0.84 3.08
N ASN A 222 -16.03 0.09 2.43
CA ASN A 222 -16.17 -0.40 1.07
C ASN A 222 -15.93 -1.93 1.02
N GLY A 223 -16.99 -2.71 1.29
CA GLY A 223 -16.96 -4.17 1.24
C GLY A 223 -16.85 -4.89 2.59
N GLY A 224 -16.64 -4.16 3.69
CA GLY A 224 -16.61 -4.71 5.04
C GLY A 224 -15.41 -5.65 5.31
N PRO A 225 -15.39 -6.34 6.47
CA PRO A 225 -14.25 -7.18 6.86
C PRO A 225 -14.26 -8.59 6.24
N SER A 226 -15.41 -9.08 5.78
CA SER A 226 -15.60 -10.50 5.41
C SER A 226 -14.66 -10.96 4.30
N LEU A 227 -14.51 -10.16 3.22
CA LEU A 227 -13.64 -10.52 2.09
C LEU A 227 -12.18 -10.66 2.53
N GLY A 228 -11.65 -9.66 3.26
CA GLY A 228 -10.26 -9.68 3.71
C GLY A 228 -9.96 -10.87 4.64
N LEU A 229 -10.90 -11.23 5.51
CA LEU A 229 -10.77 -12.39 6.40
C LEU A 229 -10.77 -13.71 5.61
N ARG A 230 -11.70 -13.87 4.65
CA ARG A 230 -11.75 -15.06 3.79
C ARG A 230 -10.46 -15.22 2.97
N MET A 231 -9.99 -14.13 2.39
CA MET A 231 -8.75 -14.07 1.64
C MET A 231 -7.54 -14.52 2.48
N PHE A 232 -7.50 -14.17 3.76
CA PHE A 232 -6.38 -14.51 4.65
C PHE A 232 -6.50 -15.87 5.36
N ARG A 233 -7.57 -16.63 5.10
CA ARG A 233 -7.85 -17.89 5.80
C ARG A 233 -6.76 -18.96 5.64
N THR A 234 -5.95 -18.89 4.59
CA THR A 234 -4.84 -19.82 4.35
C THR A 234 -3.59 -19.52 5.18
N PHE A 235 -3.47 -18.32 5.74
CA PHE A 235 -2.32 -17.94 6.58
C PHE A 235 -2.60 -18.31 8.04
N ASN A 236 -1.80 -19.20 8.64
CA ASN A 236 -1.93 -19.55 10.05
C ASN A 236 -0.54 -19.68 10.72
N PRO A 237 -0.19 -18.84 11.71
CA PRO A 237 -0.95 -17.70 12.24
C PRO A 237 -0.80 -16.44 11.38
N PHE A 238 -1.68 -15.45 11.56
CA PHE A 238 -1.54 -14.11 10.98
C PHE A 238 -1.97 -13.02 11.97
N ARG A 239 -1.67 -11.76 11.65
CA ARG A 239 -2.04 -10.60 12.47
C ARG A 239 -3.05 -9.73 11.73
N ILE A 240 -3.93 -9.09 12.50
CA ILE A 240 -4.93 -8.15 12.01
C ILE A 240 -4.68 -6.81 12.70
N LEU A 241 -4.64 -5.72 11.94
CA LEU A 241 -4.64 -4.37 12.48
C LEU A 241 -5.92 -3.67 12.04
N VAL A 242 -6.73 -3.25 13.02
CA VAL A 242 -7.95 -2.48 12.77
C VAL A 242 -7.68 -1.01 13.07
N CYS A 243 -7.85 -0.18 12.05
CA CYS A 243 -7.61 1.25 12.07
C CYS A 243 -8.97 1.99 12.06
N GLY A 244 -9.40 2.45 13.23
CA GLY A 244 -10.75 2.96 13.47
C GLY A 244 -11.03 3.18 14.97
N GLY A 245 -12.30 3.35 15.31
CA GLY A 245 -12.78 3.39 16.70
C GLY A 245 -13.38 2.05 17.16
N ASP A 246 -13.91 2.02 18.37
CA ASP A 246 -14.39 0.78 19.02
C ASP A 246 -15.45 0.04 18.18
N GLY A 247 -16.36 0.77 17.51
CA GLY A 247 -17.37 0.17 16.63
C GLY A 247 -16.77 -0.58 15.43
N SER A 248 -15.68 -0.07 14.84
CA SER A 248 -14.98 -0.76 13.75
C SER A 248 -14.24 -2.00 14.24
N VAL A 249 -13.66 -1.94 15.45
CA VAL A 249 -13.02 -3.11 16.05
C VAL A 249 -14.04 -4.19 16.37
N SER A 250 -15.15 -3.84 17.02
CA SER A 250 -16.24 -4.77 17.33
C SER A 250 -16.81 -5.43 16.08
N TRP A 251 -16.91 -4.69 14.96
CA TRP A 251 -17.39 -5.25 13.70
C TRP A 251 -16.43 -6.32 13.15
N VAL A 252 -15.13 -6.05 13.14
CA VAL A 252 -14.11 -7.02 12.70
C VAL A 252 -14.10 -8.24 13.61
N LEU A 253 -14.13 -8.06 14.94
CA LEU A 253 -14.19 -9.16 15.90
C LEU A 253 -15.42 -10.04 15.71
N THR A 254 -16.59 -9.43 15.53
CA THR A 254 -17.84 -10.15 15.25
C THR A 254 -17.73 -11.02 13.99
N GLU A 255 -17.05 -10.53 12.96
CA GLU A 255 -16.86 -11.29 11.71
C GLU A 255 -15.83 -12.42 11.87
N ILE A 256 -14.77 -12.21 12.66
CA ILE A 256 -13.81 -13.25 13.04
C ILE A 256 -14.51 -14.41 13.77
N ASP A 257 -15.43 -14.10 14.69
CA ASP A 257 -16.20 -15.09 15.43
C ASP A 257 -17.09 -15.91 14.51
N LYS A 258 -17.81 -15.27 13.58
CA LYS A 258 -18.62 -15.97 12.56
C LYS A 258 -17.81 -16.93 11.71
N LEU A 259 -16.59 -16.55 11.34
CA LEU A 259 -15.67 -17.37 10.55
C LEU A 259 -14.87 -18.37 11.41
N SER A 260 -15.05 -18.35 12.73
CA SER A 260 -14.35 -19.22 13.68
C SER A 260 -12.81 -19.13 13.61
N MET A 261 -12.27 -17.92 13.41
CA MET A 261 -10.83 -17.68 13.20
C MET A 261 -10.06 -17.23 14.46
N HIS A 262 -10.69 -17.29 15.65
CA HIS A 262 -10.15 -16.75 16.91
C HIS A 262 -8.78 -17.32 17.32
N ASN A 263 -8.46 -18.57 16.99
CA ASN A 263 -7.15 -19.18 17.28
C ASN A 263 -6.10 -18.94 16.19
N GLN A 264 -6.50 -18.39 15.04
CA GLN A 264 -5.65 -18.24 13.86
C GLN A 264 -5.06 -16.82 13.75
N CYS A 265 -5.75 -15.82 14.32
CA CYS A 265 -5.38 -14.42 14.17
C CYS A 265 -5.17 -13.70 15.50
N GLN A 266 -4.28 -12.71 15.50
CA GLN A 266 -4.07 -11.78 16.61
C GLN A 266 -4.50 -10.37 16.19
N VAL A 267 -5.32 -9.69 16.99
CA VAL A 267 -5.89 -8.38 16.63
C VAL A 267 -5.20 -7.25 17.40
N GLY A 268 -4.69 -6.27 16.66
CA GLY A 268 -4.20 -4.99 17.15
C GLY A 268 -5.15 -3.86 16.74
N VAL A 269 -5.15 -2.77 17.52
CA VAL A 269 -5.98 -1.59 17.26
C VAL A 269 -5.08 -0.38 17.01
N LEU A 270 -5.34 0.34 15.92
CA LEU A 270 -4.78 1.66 15.63
C LEU A 270 -5.91 2.71 15.80
N PRO A 271 -5.93 3.45 16.91
CA PRO A 271 -7.05 4.31 17.25
C PRO A 271 -7.16 5.52 16.29
N LEU A 272 -8.27 5.63 15.57
CA LEU A 272 -8.59 6.78 14.71
C LEU A 272 -9.91 7.44 15.11
N GLY A 273 -9.88 8.75 15.34
CA GLY A 273 -11.06 9.53 15.72
C GLY A 273 -11.36 9.45 17.22
N THR A 274 -12.64 9.45 17.57
CA THR A 274 -13.13 9.43 18.96
C THR A 274 -13.72 8.07 19.33
N GLY A 275 -13.83 7.77 20.63
CA GLY A 275 -14.34 6.48 21.12
C GLY A 275 -13.37 5.33 20.85
N ASN A 276 -12.17 5.43 21.43
CA ASN A 276 -11.09 4.45 21.31
C ASN A 276 -10.79 3.80 22.68
N ASP A 277 -11.83 3.44 23.44
CA ASP A 277 -11.68 2.92 24.80
C ASP A 277 -10.96 1.58 24.80
N LEU A 278 -11.24 0.71 23.81
CA LEU A 278 -10.55 -0.56 23.67
C LEU A 278 -9.06 -0.37 23.39
N ALA A 279 -8.69 0.60 22.56
CA ALA A 279 -7.29 0.92 22.29
C ALA A 279 -6.56 1.40 23.55
N ARG A 280 -7.23 2.20 24.41
CA ARG A 280 -6.66 2.66 25.69
C ARG A 280 -6.43 1.49 26.65
N VAL A 281 -7.43 0.63 26.82
CA VAL A 281 -7.35 -0.55 27.70
C VAL A 281 -6.24 -1.50 27.24
N LEU A 282 -6.12 -1.73 25.94
CA LEU A 282 -5.08 -2.59 25.37
C LEU A 282 -3.68 -1.96 25.43
N GLY A 283 -3.57 -0.64 25.61
CA GLY A 283 -2.30 0.08 25.69
C GLY A 283 -1.76 0.57 24.34
N TRP A 284 -2.63 0.68 23.33
CA TRP A 284 -2.30 1.23 22.01
C TRP A 284 -2.33 2.76 21.97
N GLY A 285 -2.95 3.40 22.96
CA GLY A 285 -3.03 4.85 23.09
C GLY A 285 -4.43 5.40 22.80
N SER A 286 -4.57 6.72 22.79
CA SER A 286 -5.86 7.41 22.68
C SER A 286 -6.25 7.81 21.26
N SER A 287 -5.29 8.17 20.42
CA SER A 287 -5.48 8.56 19.01
C SER A 287 -4.16 8.49 18.24
N CYS A 288 -4.23 8.33 16.93
CA CYS A 288 -3.11 8.46 16.01
C CYS A 288 -3.52 9.34 14.83
N ASP A 289 -3.05 10.58 14.79
CA ASP A 289 -3.51 11.58 13.81
C ASP A 289 -2.52 11.80 12.66
N ASP A 290 -1.34 11.16 12.70
CA ASP A 290 -0.25 11.35 11.74
C ASP A 290 0.18 10.02 11.07
N ASP A 291 -0.12 9.89 9.78
CA ASP A 291 0.23 8.72 8.97
C ASP A 291 1.74 8.58 8.71
N ALA A 292 2.52 9.63 8.97
CA ALA A 292 3.97 9.58 8.87
C ALA A 292 4.61 8.63 9.90
N GLN A 293 3.94 8.41 11.05
CA GLN A 293 4.39 7.54 12.14
C GLN A 293 4.11 6.06 11.90
N LEU A 294 3.37 5.71 10.84
CA LEU A 294 2.99 4.33 10.55
C LEU A 294 4.15 3.34 10.45
N PRO A 295 5.32 3.66 9.86
CA PRO A 295 6.45 2.73 9.86
C PRO A 295 6.91 2.35 11.27
N GLN A 296 7.02 3.32 12.18
CA GLN A 296 7.43 3.08 13.58
C GLN A 296 6.35 2.31 14.34
N LEU A 297 5.08 2.63 14.08
CA LEU A 297 3.95 1.93 14.69
C LEU A 297 3.90 0.47 14.25
N LEU A 298 4.07 0.18 12.96
CA LEU A 298 4.11 -1.19 12.43
C LEU A 298 5.21 -2.02 13.11
N GLU A 299 6.38 -1.45 13.36
CA GLU A 299 7.45 -2.11 14.11
C GLU A 299 7.04 -2.39 15.57
N LYS A 300 6.33 -1.47 16.22
CA LYS A 300 5.77 -1.67 17.56
C LYS A 300 4.72 -2.80 17.57
N TYR A 301 3.83 -2.86 16.56
CA TYR A 301 2.83 -3.92 16.43
C TYR A 301 3.46 -5.29 16.18
N GLU A 302 4.59 -5.33 15.47
CA GLU A 302 5.32 -6.58 15.18
C GLU A 302 5.96 -7.18 16.45
N LYS A 303 6.43 -6.32 17.36
CA LYS A 303 7.06 -6.75 18.63
C LYS A 303 6.07 -6.91 19.78
N ALA A 304 4.78 -6.67 19.55
CA ALA A 304 3.77 -6.69 20.60
C ALA A 304 3.40 -8.11 21.02
N THR A 305 3.06 -8.27 22.31
CA THR A 305 2.60 -9.53 22.88
C THR A 305 1.08 -9.54 23.01
N VAL A 306 0.46 -10.71 22.84
CA VAL A 306 -0.97 -10.89 23.07
C VAL A 306 -1.27 -10.73 24.56
N LYS A 307 -2.20 -9.83 24.89
CA LYS A 307 -2.80 -9.77 26.23
C LYS A 307 -4.03 -10.67 26.25
N SER A 308 -4.03 -11.67 27.14
CA SER A 308 -5.26 -12.33 27.55
C SER A 308 -6.09 -11.31 28.32
N LEU A 309 -7.22 -10.89 27.77
CA LEU A 309 -8.26 -10.17 28.52
C LEU A 309 -9.11 -11.15 29.31
#